data_AF-A0A0F8XNH8-F1
#
_entry.id   AF-A0A0F8XNH8-F1
#
_cell.length_a   1.000
_cell.length_b   1.000
_cell.length_c   1.000
_cell.angle_alpha   90.00
_cell.angle_beta   90.00
_cell.angle_gamma   90.00
#
_symmetry.space_group_name_H-M   'P 1'
#
loop_
_entity.id
_entity.type
_entity.pdbx_description
1 polymer ?
#
loop_
_entity_poly.entity_id
_entity_poly.type
_entity_poly.pdbx_seq_one_letter_code
_entity_poly.pdbx_strand_id
1 'polypeptide(L)'
;MSNLTDYFTEKNLNTGISIFVLVTFIFYILTNFFYPEYSGFYGYADIQFLFGAILGGFFTLKYRKPEQSILKYGIFTGLGGGFMSSVFISLYITVPVFIMTGPNIIFYLLWLVYISLSGIVIGVITGALLGAYYMYKEMRGENEEEGIDDDFYKHLAEK
;
A
#
# COMPACT_ATOMS: atom_id res chain seq x y z
N MET A 1 -21.60 -13.97 0.18
CA MET A 1 -20.50 -13.21 0.81
C MET A 1 -19.26 -14.03 1.14
N SER A 2 -19.29 -15.38 1.21
CA SER A 2 -18.10 -16.16 1.63
C SER A 2 -16.92 -16.13 0.62
N ASN A 3 -17.17 -16.20 -0.70
CA ASN A 3 -16.09 -16.28 -1.70
C ASN A 3 -15.09 -15.11 -1.70
N LEU A 4 -15.50 -13.90 -1.30
CA LEU A 4 -14.64 -12.71 -1.35
C LEU A 4 -13.74 -12.59 -0.12
N THR A 5 -14.29 -12.88 1.06
CA THR A 5 -13.53 -12.92 2.32
C THR A 5 -12.53 -14.07 2.31
N ASP A 6 -12.92 -15.23 1.78
CA ASP A 6 -12.03 -16.40 1.62
C ASP A 6 -10.86 -16.06 0.67
N TYR A 7 -11.14 -15.41 -0.45
CA TYR A 7 -10.11 -14.94 -1.39
C TYR A 7 -9.14 -13.95 -0.74
N PHE A 8 -9.65 -12.97 0.01
CA PHE A 8 -8.81 -12.01 0.71
C PHE A 8 -7.97 -12.63 1.80
N THR A 9 -8.46 -13.68 2.44
CA THR A 9 -7.72 -14.42 3.48
C THR A 9 -6.63 -15.30 2.87
N GLU A 10 -6.88 -15.89 1.70
CA GLU A 10 -5.90 -16.71 0.99
C GLU A 10 -4.79 -15.89 0.34
N LYS A 11 -5.13 -14.71 -0.21
CA LYS A 11 -4.20 -13.83 -0.94
C LYS A 11 -3.97 -12.48 -0.27
N ASN A 12 -4.11 -12.42 1.05
CA ASN A 12 -4.06 -11.18 1.85
C ASN A 12 -2.84 -10.30 1.53
N LEU A 13 -1.65 -10.90 1.46
CA LEU A 13 -0.41 -10.20 1.14
C LEU A 13 -0.45 -9.55 -0.24
N ASN A 14 -0.84 -10.31 -1.28
CA ASN A 14 -0.90 -9.81 -2.65
C ASN A 14 -1.99 -8.75 -2.82
N THR A 15 -3.15 -8.96 -2.18
CA THR A 15 -4.22 -7.96 -2.15
C THR A 15 -3.74 -6.67 -1.48
N GLY A 16 -3.09 -6.77 -0.33
CA GLY A 16 -2.57 -5.61 0.39
C GLY A 16 -1.51 -4.84 -0.39
N ILE A 17 -0.57 -5.55 -1.04
CA ILE A 17 0.41 -4.94 -1.96
C ILE A 17 -0.31 -4.26 -3.13
N SER A 18 -1.33 -4.88 -3.70
CA SER A 18 -2.08 -4.30 -4.83
C SER A 18 -2.82 -3.04 -4.41
N ILE A 19 -3.45 -3.03 -3.23
CA ILE A 19 -4.11 -1.86 -2.66
C ILE A 19 -3.11 -0.75 -2.39
N PHE A 20 -1.95 -1.07 -1.80
CA PHE A 20 -0.85 -0.12 -1.61
C PHE A 20 -0.54 0.54 -2.96
N VAL A 21 -0.19 -0.26 -3.97
CA VAL A 21 0.20 0.23 -5.30
C VAL A 21 -0.88 1.12 -5.91
N LEU A 22 -2.14 0.68 -5.89
CA LEU A 22 -3.25 1.43 -6.46
C LEU A 22 -3.44 2.78 -5.76
N VAL A 23 -3.46 2.79 -4.42
CA VAL A 23 -3.65 4.02 -3.64
C VAL A 23 -2.50 4.97 -3.89
N THR A 24 -1.25 4.51 -3.74
CA THR A 24 -0.08 5.36 -3.94
C THR A 24 -0.05 5.93 -5.35
N PHE A 25 -0.31 5.12 -6.37
CA PHE A 25 -0.24 5.56 -7.75
C PHE A 25 -1.38 6.52 -8.13
N ILE A 26 -2.62 6.23 -7.72
CA ILE A 26 -3.76 7.13 -7.96
C ILE A 26 -3.51 8.47 -7.28
N PHE A 27 -3.12 8.47 -6.00
CA PHE A 27 -2.83 9.70 -5.29
C PHE A 27 -1.68 10.47 -5.95
N TYR A 28 -0.64 9.79 -6.41
CA TYR A 28 0.46 10.41 -7.12
C TYR A 28 -0.02 11.12 -8.40
N ILE A 29 -0.82 10.43 -9.23
CA ILE A 29 -1.42 11.03 -10.44
C ILE A 29 -2.28 12.24 -10.09
N LEU A 30 -3.16 12.12 -9.09
CA LEU A 30 -4.04 13.22 -8.67
C LEU A 30 -3.23 14.42 -8.17
N THR A 31 -2.18 14.21 -7.38
CA THR A 31 -1.29 15.29 -6.94
C THR A 31 -0.64 15.99 -8.12
N ASN A 32 -0.11 15.25 -9.10
CA ASN A 32 0.50 15.83 -10.31
C ASN A 32 -0.53 16.57 -11.18
N PHE A 33 -1.77 16.09 -11.22
CA PHE A 33 -2.85 16.69 -12.01
C PHE A 33 -3.37 18.00 -11.39
N PHE A 34 -3.64 18.01 -10.08
CA PHE A 34 -4.20 19.18 -9.39
C PHE A 34 -3.15 20.19 -8.93
N TYR A 35 -1.92 19.74 -8.70
CA TYR A 35 -0.83 20.55 -8.14
C TYR A 35 0.47 20.41 -8.95
N PRO A 36 0.44 20.74 -10.26
CA PRO A 36 1.59 20.56 -11.16
C PRO A 36 2.82 21.38 -10.73
N GLU A 37 2.59 22.47 -10.00
CA GLU A 37 3.62 23.38 -9.47
C GLU A 37 4.48 22.72 -8.38
N TYR A 38 3.86 21.81 -7.59
CA TYR A 38 4.51 21.07 -6.52
C TYR A 38 5.15 19.77 -7.02
N SER A 39 4.82 19.37 -8.23
CA SER A 39 5.28 18.14 -8.88
C SER A 39 6.36 18.39 -9.92
N GLY A 40 7.24 19.37 -9.69
CA GLY A 40 8.43 19.57 -10.52
C GLY A 40 9.30 18.31 -10.63
N PHE A 41 10.46 18.43 -11.29
CA PHE A 41 11.37 17.32 -11.65
C PHE A 41 11.91 16.47 -10.46
N TYR A 42 11.43 16.66 -9.22
CA TYR A 42 11.82 15.93 -8.01
C TYR A 42 10.67 15.19 -7.31
N GLY A 43 9.46 15.20 -7.89
CA GLY A 43 8.27 14.41 -7.51
C GLY A 43 8.32 13.72 -6.14
N TYR A 44 8.03 14.46 -5.07
CA TYR A 44 7.95 13.88 -3.72
C TYR A 44 6.71 12.99 -3.64
N ALA A 45 6.92 11.68 -3.53
CA ALA A 45 5.85 10.68 -3.44
C ALA A 45 5.62 10.18 -2.00
N ASP A 46 6.31 10.77 -1.02
CA ASP A 46 6.41 10.25 0.34
C ASP A 46 5.06 10.13 1.05
N ILE A 47 4.21 11.15 0.90
CA ILE A 47 2.86 11.16 1.47
C ILE A 47 1.99 10.08 0.81
N GLN A 48 2.13 9.90 -0.51
CA GLN A 48 1.40 8.90 -1.28
C GLN A 48 1.85 7.48 -0.90
N PHE A 49 3.15 7.28 -0.65
CA PHE A 49 3.68 6.04 -0.08
C PHE A 49 3.11 5.78 1.31
N LEU A 50 3.03 6.80 2.16
CA LEU A 50 2.46 6.67 3.51
C LEU A 50 1.00 6.22 3.45
N PHE A 51 0.16 6.88 2.65
CA PHE A 51 -1.25 6.51 2.51
C PHE A 51 -1.43 5.09 1.95
N GLY A 52 -0.65 4.73 0.92
CA GLY A 52 -0.67 3.39 0.35
C GLY A 52 -0.22 2.32 1.36
N ALA A 53 0.84 2.60 2.12
CA ALA A 53 1.35 1.70 3.15
C ALA A 53 0.34 1.49 4.28
N ILE A 54 -0.35 2.55 4.71
CA ILE A 54 -1.39 2.45 5.75
C ILE A 54 -2.52 1.54 5.27
N LEU A 55 -3.10 1.83 4.10
CA LEU A 55 -4.26 1.09 3.59
C LEU A 55 -3.87 -0.34 3.19
N GLY A 56 -2.78 -0.54 2.46
CA GLY A 56 -2.31 -1.87 2.08
C GLY A 56 -1.94 -2.73 3.29
N GLY A 57 -1.26 -2.13 4.28
CA GLY A 57 -0.91 -2.78 5.54
C GLY A 57 -2.15 -3.17 6.34
N PHE A 58 -3.11 -2.26 6.49
CA PHE A 58 -4.39 -2.52 7.15
C PHE A 58 -5.12 -3.71 6.54
N PHE A 59 -5.29 -3.74 5.20
CA PHE A 59 -5.96 -4.86 4.53
C PHE A 59 -5.18 -6.17 4.69
N THR A 60 -3.85 -6.15 4.60
CA THR A 60 -3.04 -7.36 4.78
C THR A 60 -3.25 -7.96 6.17
N LEU A 61 -3.18 -7.12 7.21
CA LEU A 61 -3.20 -7.55 8.60
C LEU A 61 -4.61 -7.88 9.07
N LYS A 62 -5.64 -7.15 8.60
CA LYS A 62 -7.04 -7.42 8.92
C LYS A 62 -7.52 -8.77 8.37
N TYR A 63 -7.13 -9.13 7.15
CA TYR A 63 -7.49 -10.41 6.51
C TYR A 63 -6.40 -11.47 6.63
N ARG A 64 -5.50 -11.33 7.61
CA ARG A 64 -4.42 -12.27 7.87
C ARG A 64 -4.97 -13.55 8.50
N LYS A 65 -4.46 -14.71 8.06
CA LYS A 65 -4.73 -15.98 8.75
C LYS A 65 -4.05 -16.01 10.12
N PRO A 66 -4.66 -16.61 11.16
CA PRO A 66 -4.10 -16.64 12.51
C PRO A 66 -2.66 -17.18 12.61
N GLU A 67 -2.31 -18.16 11.77
CA GLU A 67 -0.98 -18.79 11.74
C GLU A 67 0.12 -17.91 11.12
N GLN A 68 -0.25 -16.87 10.37
CA GLN A 68 0.72 -16.00 9.71
C GLN A 68 1.34 -15.02 10.72
N SER A 69 2.61 -14.69 10.58
CA SER A 69 3.25 -13.72 11.49
C SER A 69 2.83 -12.28 11.15
N ILE A 70 2.18 -11.59 12.10
CA ILE A 70 1.69 -10.20 11.96
C ILE A 70 2.80 -9.26 11.49
N LEU A 71 3.92 -9.25 12.22
CA LEU A 71 5.01 -8.33 11.93
C LEU A 71 5.66 -8.62 10.57
N LYS A 72 5.86 -9.90 10.22
CA LYS A 72 6.43 -10.27 8.92
C LYS A 72 5.52 -9.83 7.76
N TYR A 73 4.22 -10.07 7.86
CA TYR A 73 3.28 -9.70 6.81
C TYR A 73 3.16 -8.18 6.67
N GLY A 74 3.17 -7.42 7.76
CA GLY A 74 3.22 -5.96 7.73
C GLY A 74 4.46 -5.45 6.99
N ILE A 75 5.65 -5.97 7.34
CA ILE A 75 6.92 -5.60 6.70
C ILE A 75 6.93 -6.00 5.22
N PHE A 76 6.48 -7.21 4.87
CA PHE A 76 6.47 -7.67 3.48
C PHE A 76 5.50 -6.88 2.61
N THR A 77 4.34 -6.50 3.12
CA THR A 77 3.44 -5.57 2.42
C THR A 77 4.09 -4.22 2.21
N GLY A 78 4.80 -3.71 3.23
CA GLY A 78 5.58 -2.48 3.16
C GLY A 78 6.65 -2.51 2.06
N LEU A 79 7.49 -3.55 2.06
CA LEU A 79 8.54 -3.77 1.07
C LEU A 79 7.98 -3.92 -0.34
N GLY A 80 7.04 -4.86 -0.51
CA GLY A 80 6.47 -5.20 -1.81
C GLY A 80 5.68 -4.04 -2.40
N GLY A 81 4.81 -3.41 -1.62
CA GLY A 81 4.02 -2.27 -2.04
C GLY A 81 4.87 -1.04 -2.31
N GLY A 82 5.86 -0.74 -1.47
CA GLY A 82 6.78 0.38 -1.66
C GLY A 82 7.62 0.23 -2.94
N PHE A 83 8.23 -0.93 -3.16
CA PHE A 83 9.01 -1.19 -4.37
C PHE A 83 8.15 -1.20 -5.64
N MET A 84 7.03 -1.92 -5.64
CA MET A 84 6.14 -1.99 -6.81
C MET A 84 5.57 -0.62 -7.16
N SER A 85 5.14 0.18 -6.17
CA SER A 85 4.68 1.55 -6.41
C SER A 85 5.78 2.43 -7.02
N SER A 86 7.03 2.25 -6.59
CA SER A 86 8.18 2.96 -7.14
C SER A 86 8.41 2.65 -8.62
N VAL A 87 8.18 1.41 -9.05
CA VAL A 87 8.22 1.01 -10.47
C VAL A 87 7.18 1.79 -11.27
N PHE A 88 5.92 1.82 -10.83
CA PHE A 88 4.85 2.53 -11.54
C PHE A 88 5.07 4.05 -11.59
N ILE A 89 5.50 4.66 -10.47
CA ILE A 89 5.81 6.09 -10.45
C ILE A 89 6.99 6.41 -11.38
N SER A 90 8.04 5.60 -11.36
CA SER A 90 9.20 5.82 -12.22
C SER A 90 8.83 5.75 -13.69
N LEU A 91 8.02 4.75 -14.08
CA LEU A 91 7.48 4.66 -15.44
C LEU A 91 6.65 5.90 -15.80
N TYR A 92 5.77 6.34 -14.90
CA TYR A 92 4.94 7.53 -15.12
C TYR A 92 5.77 8.79 -15.38
N ILE A 93 6.90 8.96 -14.70
CA ILE A 93 7.82 10.09 -14.91
C ILE A 93 8.64 9.92 -16.19
N THR A 94 9.19 8.73 -16.43
CA THR A 94 10.20 8.54 -17.48
C THR A 94 9.59 8.35 -18.86
N VAL A 95 8.39 7.78 -18.97
CA VAL A 95 7.74 7.52 -20.27
C VAL A 95 7.50 8.82 -21.06
N PRO A 96 6.95 9.91 -20.49
CA PRO A 96 6.84 11.18 -21.20
C PRO A 96 8.20 11.73 -21.69
N VAL A 97 9.24 11.61 -20.86
CA VAL A 97 10.60 12.05 -21.21
C VAL A 97 11.15 11.22 -22.39
N PHE A 98 10.91 9.91 -22.40
CA PHE A 98 11.34 9.02 -23.47
C PHE A 98 10.63 9.31 -24.79
N ILE A 99 9.36 9.71 -24.76
CA ILE A 99 8.62 10.13 -25.96
C ILE A 99 9.27 11.37 -26.58
N MET A 100 9.79 12.29 -25.76
CA MET A 100 10.38 13.55 -26.24
C MET A 100 11.87 13.44 -26.62
N THR A 101 12.64 12.61 -25.92
CA THR A 101 14.11 12.59 -25.99
C THR A 101 14.71 11.26 -26.44
N GLY A 102 13.86 10.25 -26.65
CA GLY A 102 14.26 8.87 -26.92
C GLY A 102 14.41 8.02 -25.64
N PRO A 103 14.37 6.68 -25.77
CA PRO A 103 14.45 5.77 -24.63
C PRO A 103 15.83 5.82 -23.98
N ASN A 104 15.87 6.01 -22.66
CA ASN A 104 17.10 6.02 -21.88
C ASN A 104 16.95 5.17 -20.61
N ILE A 105 17.38 3.91 -20.69
CA ILE A 105 17.24 2.96 -19.59
C ILE A 105 18.00 3.38 -18.33
N ILE A 106 19.14 4.05 -18.48
CA ILE A 106 19.94 4.53 -17.34
C ILE A 106 19.15 5.58 -16.57
N PHE A 107 18.49 6.51 -17.29
CA PHE A 107 17.62 7.51 -16.67
C PHE A 107 16.46 6.88 -15.90
N TYR A 108 15.82 5.85 -16.46
CA TYR A 108 14.78 5.11 -15.74
C TYR A 108 15.32 4.43 -14.47
N LEU A 109 16.46 3.76 -14.56
CA LEU A 109 17.05 3.08 -13.40
C LEU A 109 17.45 4.05 -12.29
N LEU A 110 18.00 5.22 -12.63
CA LEU A 110 18.32 6.26 -11.64
C LEU A 110 17.06 6.76 -10.92
N TRP A 111 15.97 7.00 -11.66
CA TRP A 111 14.68 7.37 -11.10
C TRP A 111 14.08 6.28 -10.21
N LEU A 112 14.13 5.03 -10.67
CA LEU A 112 13.66 3.88 -9.89
C LEU A 112 14.42 3.75 -8.57
N VAL A 113 15.76 3.85 -8.61
CA VAL A 113 16.57 3.81 -7.39
C VAL A 113 16.18 4.95 -6.47
N TYR A 114 16.13 6.19 -6.96
CA TYR A 114 15.77 7.37 -6.16
C TYR A 114 14.41 7.21 -5.45
N ILE A 115 13.36 6.84 -6.19
CA ILE A 115 12.01 6.70 -5.64
C ILE A 115 11.88 5.46 -4.75
N SER A 116 12.56 4.36 -5.10
CA SER A 116 12.53 3.14 -4.30
C SER A 116 13.11 3.32 -2.91
N LEU A 117 14.08 4.22 -2.72
CA LEU A 117 14.63 4.52 -1.40
C LEU A 117 13.54 5.05 -0.46
N SER A 118 12.75 6.05 -0.90
CA SER A 118 11.68 6.58 -0.04
C SER A 118 10.52 5.58 0.09
N GLY A 119 10.10 4.95 -1.01
CA GLY A 119 9.00 3.99 -1.01
C GLY A 119 9.25 2.78 -0.11
N ILE A 120 10.45 2.20 -0.17
CA ILE A 120 10.85 1.07 0.67
C ILE A 120 10.95 1.50 2.14
N VAL A 121 11.62 2.62 2.44
CA VAL A 121 11.81 3.07 3.83
C VAL A 121 10.46 3.38 4.49
N ILE A 122 9.61 4.17 3.84
CA ILE A 122 8.29 4.54 4.35
C ILE A 122 7.40 3.29 4.46
N GLY A 123 7.41 2.42 3.44
CA GLY A 123 6.65 1.18 3.43
C GLY A 123 7.02 0.26 4.59
N VAL A 124 8.33 0.02 4.81
CA VAL A 124 8.83 -0.83 5.90
C VAL A 124 8.49 -0.26 7.27
N ILE A 125 8.76 1.03 7.49
CA ILE A 125 8.49 1.68 8.79
C ILE A 125 6.99 1.60 9.10
N THR A 126 6.15 1.99 8.14
CA THR A 126 4.69 1.97 8.32
C THR A 126 4.16 0.56 8.52
N GLY A 127 4.64 -0.40 7.72
CA GLY A 127 4.28 -1.81 7.84
C GLY A 127 4.69 -2.43 9.17
N ALA A 128 5.86 -2.05 9.70
CA ALA A 128 6.33 -2.48 11.01
C ALA A 128 5.50 -1.85 12.15
N LEU A 129 5.17 -0.56 12.07
CA LEU A 129 4.33 0.13 13.05
C LEU A 129 2.92 -0.47 13.09
N LEU A 130 2.30 -0.71 11.94
CA LEU A 130 1.01 -1.40 11.85
C LEU A 130 1.11 -2.84 12.37
N GLY A 131 2.17 -3.56 12.02
CA GLY A 131 2.40 -4.91 12.51
C GLY A 131 2.50 -4.97 14.03
N ALA A 132 3.23 -4.01 14.63
CA ALA A 132 3.34 -3.87 16.09
C ALA A 132 1.99 -3.51 16.74
N TYR A 133 1.22 -2.60 16.12
CA TYR A 133 -0.11 -2.23 16.60
C TYR A 133 -1.06 -3.43 16.64
N TYR A 134 -1.16 -4.21 15.55
CA TYR A 134 -2.00 -5.40 15.51
C TYR A 134 -1.53 -6.50 16.46
N MET A 135 -0.21 -6.66 16.62
CA MET A 135 0.36 -7.60 17.60
C MET A 135 -0.01 -7.22 19.03
N TYR A 136 0.03 -5.92 19.37
CA TYR A 136 -0.40 -5.43 20.67
C TYR A 136 -1.91 -5.63 20.89
N LYS A 137 -2.74 -5.37 19.87
CA LYS A 137 -4.19 -5.62 19.91
C LYS A 137 -4.51 -7.09 20.17
N GLU A 138 -3.82 -8.01 19.49
CA GLU A 138 -4.01 -9.46 19.66
C GLU A 138 -3.60 -9.94 21.05
N MET A 139 -2.50 -9.42 21.62
CA MET A 139 -2.06 -9.74 22.98
C MET A 139 -3.05 -9.29 24.06
N ARG A 140 -3.85 -8.26 23.80
CA ARG A 140 -4.87 -7.75 24.74
C ARG A 140 -6.20 -8.47 24.67
N GLY A 141 -6.36 -9.45 23.77
CA GLY A 141 -7.65 -10.11 23.57
C GLY A 141 -8.71 -9.22 22.90
N GLU A 142 -8.33 -8.07 22.34
CA GLU A 142 -9.24 -7.14 21.65
C GLU A 142 -9.69 -7.65 20.26
N ASN A 143 -9.48 -8.95 19.98
CA ASN A 143 -9.87 -9.60 18.72
C ASN A 143 -11.22 -10.31 18.77
N GLU A 144 -11.94 -10.29 19.90
CA GLU A 144 -13.21 -11.03 20.01
C GLU A 144 -14.46 -10.30 19.45
N GLU A 145 -14.45 -8.99 19.16
CA GLU A 145 -15.70 -8.30 18.79
C GLU A 145 -15.58 -7.12 17.80
N GLU A 146 -14.90 -7.28 16.65
CA GLU A 146 -15.06 -6.30 15.55
C GLU A 146 -15.41 -6.98 14.22
N GLY A 147 -16.43 -7.83 14.28
CA GLY A 147 -17.31 -8.07 13.14
C GLY A 147 -18.12 -6.80 12.85
N ILE A 148 -17.53 -5.82 12.15
CA ILE A 148 -18.28 -4.68 11.58
C ILE A 148 -19.46 -5.17 10.71
N ASP A 149 -19.37 -6.42 10.21
CA ASP A 149 -20.42 -7.11 9.45
C ASP A 149 -21.61 -7.61 10.30
N ASP A 150 -21.52 -7.79 11.62
CA ASP A 150 -22.66 -8.34 12.36
C ASP A 150 -23.65 -7.27 12.82
N ASP A 151 -23.17 -6.13 13.33
CA ASP A 151 -24.07 -5.07 13.83
C ASP A 151 -24.68 -4.22 12.71
N PHE A 152 -23.93 -3.94 11.64
CA PHE A 152 -24.45 -3.16 10.50
C PHE A 152 -25.52 -3.94 9.72
N TYR A 153 -25.34 -5.25 9.53
CA TYR A 153 -26.30 -6.08 8.80
C TYR A 153 -27.49 -6.49 9.67
N LYS A 154 -27.32 -6.67 10.99
CA LYS A 154 -28.45 -6.84 11.92
C LYS A 154 -29.40 -5.64 11.87
N HIS A 155 -28.88 -4.42 11.87
CA HIS A 155 -29.72 -3.22 11.76
C HIS A 155 -30.43 -3.06 10.41
N LEU A 156 -29.94 -3.68 9.34
CA LEU A 156 -30.60 -3.70 8.03
C LEU A 156 -31.60 -4.84 7.87
N ALA A 157 -31.44 -5.95 8.62
CA ALA A 157 -32.36 -7.09 8.60
C ALA A 157 -33.60 -6.90 9.50
N GLU A 158 -33.53 -5.99 10.47
CA GLU A 158 -34.63 -5.63 11.38
C GLU A 158 -35.56 -4.52 10.84
N LYS A 159 -35.38 -4.11 9.57
CA LYS A 159 -36.24 -3.14 8.87
C LYS A 159 -36.86 -3.73 7.62
#